data_AF-A0A3N6ZUD3-F1
#
_entry.id   AF-A0A3N6ZUD3-F1
#
_cell.length_a   1.000
_cell.length_b   1.000
_cell.length_c   1.000
_cell.angle_alpha   90.00
_cell.angle_beta   90.00
_cell.angle_gamma   90.00
#
_symmetry.space_group_name_H-M   'P 1'
#
loop_
_entity.id
_entity.type
_entity.pdbx_description
1 polymer ?
#
loop_
_entity_poly.entity_id
_entity_poly.type
_entity_poly.pdbx_seq_one_letter_code
_entity_poly.pdbx_strand_id
1 'polypeptide(L)'
;MELLKIISFLILQFVTGFGILSSFKLNVKPWMAIALSILLGVALTALVLLIPIFLRLDLNGGVFAVVLTITALLSNITSFRTKFGNYKNLFTSGLFKRIKLAEIPAILFIAFLFFISAWRCYYYPSYSRDLLSGPEVIAEYAVREHKIDNSLFTVNMESTNNQFKSPFIITLQMLYKFAGFKFGQVWLISIVLGFLMFLYQALARNIHPVLAGVLLFWFMCIPEMYAYSFMILFDYSNAVYFSVAVYLLLDHGREGNRYIFLSAIFFALATYIRTETLVLIPFLGAFYFISALWSKKDTWANVLKQVAIIMVPSVLIYFITGSFYLNNYIPQEYDISGLMNKNLGDLSPFFTRFSEIFNEMLFGEKGAMYFGNFFYLFIIIAIADLILYFYYKSIKNVPDYNGFRWVLASFMLLVGIAFLGYILPLMDLDHTTKRALFKFFPLLLLYFGHSILLRKVTQKLSY
;
A
#
# COMPACT_ATOMS: atom_id res chain seq x y z
N MET A 1 -16.01 17.80 -21.53
CA MET A 1 -15.96 16.39 -21.95
C MET A 1 -14.94 15.58 -21.15
N GLU A 2 -13.74 16.11 -20.87
CA GLU A 2 -12.71 15.43 -20.06
C GLU A 2 -13.17 15.11 -18.63
N LEU A 3 -13.77 16.06 -17.91
CA LEU A 3 -14.28 15.83 -16.55
C LEU A 3 -15.25 14.64 -16.44
N LEU A 4 -16.12 14.46 -17.44
CA LEU A 4 -17.07 13.35 -17.48
C LEU A 4 -16.35 12.00 -17.65
N LYS A 5 -15.32 11.93 -18.50
CA LYS A 5 -14.50 10.71 -18.67
C LYS A 5 -13.82 10.32 -17.35
N ILE A 6 -13.29 11.31 -16.63
CA ILE A 6 -12.61 11.11 -15.34
C ILE A 6 -13.57 10.56 -14.31
N ILE A 7 -14.72 11.21 -14.14
CA ILE A 7 -15.74 10.79 -13.20
C ILE A 7 -16.19 9.36 -13.53
N SER A 8 -16.40 9.04 -14.81
CA SER A 8 -16.74 7.69 -15.25
C SER A 8 -15.65 6.67 -14.90
N PHE A 9 -14.36 6.97 -15.11
CA PHE A 9 -13.28 6.07 -14.74
C PHE A 9 -13.16 5.88 -13.22
N LEU A 10 -13.30 6.96 -12.44
CA LEU A 10 -13.29 6.88 -10.97
C LEU A 10 -14.47 6.06 -10.45
N ILE A 11 -15.65 6.22 -11.05
CA ILE A 11 -16.83 5.41 -10.73
C ILE A 11 -16.55 3.94 -11.09
N LEU A 12 -16.00 3.63 -12.27
CA LEU A 12 -15.68 2.27 -12.67
C LEU A 12 -14.64 1.62 -11.75
N GLN A 13 -13.59 2.36 -11.36
CA GLN A 13 -12.61 1.93 -10.38
C GLN A 13 -13.28 1.62 -9.04
N PHE A 14 -14.08 2.55 -8.51
CA PHE A 14 -14.80 2.36 -7.27
C PHE A 14 -15.75 1.15 -7.31
N VAL A 15 -16.57 1.04 -8.35
CA VAL A 15 -17.53 -0.06 -8.54
C VAL A 15 -16.79 -1.39 -8.63
N THR A 16 -15.67 -1.45 -9.35
CA THR A 16 -14.83 -2.66 -9.45
C THR A 16 -14.31 -3.08 -8.08
N GLY A 17 -13.69 -2.16 -7.35
CA GLY A 17 -13.14 -2.46 -6.02
C GLY A 17 -14.22 -2.76 -4.98
N PHE A 18 -15.38 -2.11 -5.05
CA PHE A 18 -16.52 -2.41 -4.19
C PHE A 18 -17.12 -3.78 -4.49
N GLY A 19 -17.22 -4.17 -5.76
CA GLY A 19 -17.66 -5.51 -6.17
C GLY A 19 -16.80 -6.59 -5.52
N ILE A 20 -15.48 -6.47 -5.67
CA ILE A 20 -14.52 -7.40 -5.04
C ILE A 20 -14.67 -7.39 -3.52
N LEU A 21 -14.68 -6.22 -2.88
CA LEU A 21 -14.80 -6.10 -1.43
C LEU A 21 -16.11 -6.73 -0.90
N SER A 22 -17.21 -6.51 -1.61
CA SER A 22 -18.54 -7.04 -1.24
C SER A 22 -18.61 -8.56 -1.31
N SER A 23 -17.79 -9.20 -2.18
CA SER A 23 -17.72 -10.66 -2.27
C SER A 23 -17.21 -11.31 -0.98
N PHE A 24 -16.39 -10.59 -0.19
CA PHE A 24 -15.90 -11.05 1.10
C PHE A 24 -16.93 -10.89 2.23
N LYS A 25 -18.05 -10.18 2.01
CA LYS A 25 -19.12 -9.95 3.00
C LYS A 25 -18.59 -9.47 4.37
N LEU A 26 -17.63 -8.55 4.36
CA LEU A 26 -17.00 -8.02 5.57
C LEU A 26 -17.91 -7.02 6.29
N ASN A 27 -17.94 -7.05 7.62
CA ASN A 27 -18.60 -6.03 8.42
C ASN A 27 -17.63 -4.88 8.73
N VAL A 28 -17.39 -4.02 7.73
CA VAL A 28 -16.54 -2.84 7.86
C VAL A 28 -17.36 -1.55 7.91
N LYS A 29 -16.88 -0.55 8.66
CA LYS A 29 -17.48 0.80 8.66
C LYS A 29 -17.57 1.35 7.22
N PRO A 30 -18.62 2.09 6.84
CA PRO A 30 -18.84 2.56 5.47
C PRO A 30 -17.65 3.33 4.86
N TRP A 31 -17.08 4.28 5.61
CA TRP A 31 -15.92 5.06 5.16
C TRP A 31 -14.67 4.20 4.92
N MET A 32 -14.47 3.15 5.71
CA MET A 32 -13.37 2.21 5.49
C MET A 32 -13.65 1.29 4.31
N ALA A 33 -14.91 0.91 4.08
CA ALA A 33 -15.30 0.18 2.88
C ALA A 33 -15.01 1.00 1.63
N ILE A 34 -15.38 2.29 1.61
CA ILE A 34 -15.10 3.22 0.51
C ILE A 34 -13.59 3.31 0.26
N ALA A 35 -12.80 3.51 1.31
CA ALA A 35 -11.35 3.59 1.23
C ALA A 35 -10.74 2.32 0.59
N LEU A 36 -11.12 1.14 1.09
CA LEU A 36 -10.65 -0.14 0.56
C LEU A 36 -11.13 -0.39 -0.88
N SER A 37 -12.35 0.03 -1.23
CA SER A 37 -12.88 -0.08 -2.59
C SER A 37 -12.13 0.81 -3.57
N ILE A 38 -11.75 2.03 -3.19
CA ILE A 38 -10.92 2.90 -4.05
C ILE A 38 -9.56 2.24 -4.29
N LEU A 39 -8.89 1.78 -3.24
CA LEU A 39 -7.57 1.14 -3.36
C LEU A 39 -7.64 -0.14 -4.22
N LEU A 40 -8.56 -1.06 -3.92
CA LEU A 40 -8.76 -2.27 -4.74
C LEU A 40 -9.08 -1.90 -6.19
N GLY A 41 -9.97 -0.93 -6.39
CA GLY A 41 -10.36 -0.45 -7.71
C GLY A 41 -9.17 -0.04 -8.55
N VAL A 42 -8.36 0.90 -8.05
CA VAL A 42 -7.19 1.40 -8.79
C VAL A 42 -6.24 0.26 -9.16
N ALA A 43 -5.85 -0.59 -8.21
CA ALA A 43 -4.90 -1.65 -8.50
C ALA A 43 -5.43 -2.77 -9.40
N LEU A 44 -6.70 -3.14 -9.25
CA LEU A 44 -7.33 -4.12 -10.13
C LEU A 44 -7.47 -3.58 -11.54
N THR A 45 -7.81 -2.29 -11.70
CA THR A 45 -7.85 -1.68 -13.04
C THR A 45 -6.47 -1.69 -13.70
N ALA A 46 -5.41 -1.37 -12.97
CA ALA A 46 -4.04 -1.49 -13.47
C ALA A 46 -3.69 -2.91 -13.93
N LEU A 47 -4.07 -3.91 -13.12
CA LEU A 47 -3.79 -5.32 -13.37
C LEU A 47 -4.57 -5.87 -14.57
N VAL A 48 -5.86 -5.55 -14.68
CA VAL A 48 -6.73 -6.09 -15.73
C VAL A 48 -6.43 -5.46 -17.09
N LEU A 49 -5.85 -4.26 -17.13
CA LEU A 49 -5.32 -3.68 -18.36
C LEU A 49 -4.11 -4.45 -18.94
N LEU A 50 -3.54 -5.42 -18.22
CA LEU A 50 -2.59 -6.37 -18.80
C LEU A 50 -3.25 -7.34 -19.77
N ILE A 51 -4.56 -7.62 -19.66
CA ILE A 51 -5.27 -8.54 -20.55
C ILE A 51 -5.19 -8.09 -22.02
N PRO A 52 -5.61 -6.86 -22.40
CA PRO A 52 -5.49 -6.42 -23.79
C PRO A 52 -4.04 -6.36 -24.27
N ILE A 53 -3.09 -6.07 -23.38
CA ILE A 53 -1.64 -6.11 -23.69
C ILE A 53 -1.22 -7.55 -24.02
N PHE A 54 -1.61 -8.53 -23.20
CA PHE A 54 -1.29 -9.94 -23.39
C PHE A 54 -1.94 -10.54 -24.64
N LEU A 55 -3.11 -10.03 -25.02
CA LEU A 55 -3.81 -10.39 -26.24
C LEU A 55 -3.29 -9.65 -27.48
N ARG A 56 -2.30 -8.76 -27.33
CA ARG A 56 -1.74 -7.92 -28.41
C ARG A 56 -2.80 -7.12 -29.16
N LEU A 57 -3.80 -6.63 -28.44
CA LEU A 57 -4.83 -5.76 -29.01
C LEU A 57 -4.28 -4.35 -29.21
N ASP A 58 -4.75 -3.65 -30.24
CA ASP A 58 -4.45 -2.23 -30.44
C ASP A 58 -4.96 -1.42 -29.25
N LEU A 59 -4.03 -0.84 -28.51
CA LEU A 59 -4.29 -0.15 -27.25
C LEU A 59 -4.91 1.21 -27.55
N ASN A 60 -6.20 1.35 -27.26
CA ASN A 60 -6.90 2.62 -27.37
C ASN A 60 -7.89 2.81 -26.21
N GLY A 61 -8.40 4.04 -26.06
CA GLY A 61 -9.34 4.37 -24.99
C GLY A 61 -10.64 3.55 -25.01
N GLY A 62 -11.07 3.09 -26.19
CA GLY A 62 -12.25 2.23 -26.35
C GLY A 62 -12.03 0.83 -25.77
N VAL A 63 -10.91 0.19 -26.09
CA VAL A 63 -10.52 -1.13 -25.55
C VAL A 63 -10.43 -1.06 -24.02
N PHE A 64 -9.79 -0.01 -23.49
CA PHE A 64 -9.70 0.16 -22.04
C PHE A 64 -11.06 0.37 -21.40
N ALA A 65 -11.94 1.18 -21.98
CA ALA A 65 -13.29 1.38 -21.47
C ALA A 65 -14.11 0.07 -21.45
N VAL A 66 -14.01 -0.75 -22.49
CA VAL A 66 -14.69 -2.07 -22.56
C VAL A 66 -14.16 -3.01 -21.49
N VAL A 67 -12.83 -3.17 -21.39
CA VAL A 67 -12.19 -4.04 -20.39
C VAL A 67 -12.58 -3.63 -18.96
N LEU A 68 -12.54 -2.33 -18.66
CA LEU A 68 -12.94 -1.81 -17.35
C LEU A 68 -14.42 -2.02 -17.05
N THR A 69 -15.30 -1.82 -18.04
CA THR A 69 -16.74 -2.03 -17.89
C THR A 69 -17.05 -3.50 -17.62
N ILE A 70 -16.46 -4.42 -18.40
CA ILE A 70 -16.61 -5.87 -18.18
C ILE A 70 -16.13 -6.25 -16.78
N THR A 71 -14.97 -5.74 -16.37
CA THR A 71 -14.40 -6.02 -15.03
C THR A 71 -15.31 -5.52 -13.91
N ALA A 72 -15.86 -4.30 -14.06
CA ALA A 72 -16.81 -3.73 -13.10
C ALA A 72 -18.08 -4.59 -13.01
N LEU A 73 -18.60 -5.10 -14.14
CA LEU A 73 -19.76 -5.99 -14.16
C LEU A 73 -19.45 -7.34 -13.50
N LEU A 74 -18.35 -7.99 -13.89
CA LEU A 74 -17.95 -9.30 -13.38
C LEU A 74 -17.70 -9.29 -11.87
N SER A 75 -16.99 -8.27 -11.37
CA SER A 75 -16.73 -8.10 -9.93
C SER A 75 -17.99 -7.91 -9.10
N ASN A 76 -19.09 -7.45 -9.71
CA ASN A 76 -20.36 -7.18 -9.02
C ASN A 76 -21.42 -8.27 -9.21
N ILE A 77 -21.14 -9.38 -9.90
CA ILE A 77 -22.11 -10.47 -10.13
C ILE A 77 -22.78 -10.95 -8.82
N THR A 78 -21.99 -11.10 -7.75
CA THR A 78 -22.48 -11.54 -6.44
C THR A 78 -23.38 -10.49 -5.76
N SER A 79 -23.08 -9.21 -5.95
CA SER A 79 -23.86 -8.08 -5.44
C SER A 79 -25.17 -7.87 -6.22
N PHE A 80 -25.19 -8.14 -7.53
CA PHE A 80 -26.43 -8.13 -8.32
C PHE A 80 -27.39 -9.24 -7.88
N ARG A 81 -26.87 -10.44 -7.57
CA ARG A 81 -27.68 -11.55 -7.05
C ARG A 81 -28.32 -11.25 -5.69
N THR A 82 -27.75 -10.35 -4.90
CA THR A 82 -28.24 -9.96 -3.57
C THR A 82 -29.07 -8.67 -3.56
N LYS A 83 -29.67 -8.30 -4.71
CA LYS A 83 -30.61 -7.16 -4.89
C LYS A 83 -30.08 -5.80 -4.41
N PHE A 84 -28.84 -5.41 -4.78
CA PHE A 84 -28.25 -4.09 -4.47
C PHE A 84 -28.26 -3.66 -2.99
N GLY A 85 -28.65 -4.54 -2.06
CA GLY A 85 -28.82 -4.21 -0.64
C GLY A 85 -27.52 -3.72 0.00
N ASN A 86 -26.38 -4.22 -0.48
CA ASN A 86 -25.05 -3.82 -0.02
C ASN A 86 -24.73 -2.36 -0.35
N TYR A 87 -25.07 -1.89 -1.56
CA TYR A 87 -24.89 -0.49 -1.95
C TYR A 87 -25.82 0.42 -1.15
N LYS A 88 -27.10 0.04 -1.05
CA LYS A 88 -28.08 0.81 -0.28
C LYS A 88 -27.64 0.96 1.16
N ASN A 89 -27.21 -0.12 1.82
CA ASN A 89 -26.73 -0.09 3.21
C ASN A 89 -25.49 0.78 3.40
N LEU A 90 -24.57 0.84 2.43
CA LEU A 90 -23.43 1.75 2.49
C LEU A 90 -23.89 3.21 2.52
N PHE A 91 -24.82 3.60 1.64
CA PHE A 91 -25.29 4.99 1.54
C PHE A 91 -26.34 5.38 2.59
N THR A 92 -27.19 4.46 3.04
CA THR A 92 -28.24 4.74 4.04
C THR A 92 -27.76 4.67 5.48
N SER A 93 -26.63 4.02 5.77
CA SER A 93 -26.08 3.87 7.14
C SER A 93 -25.53 5.17 7.77
N GLY A 94 -25.84 6.33 7.19
CA GLY A 94 -25.55 7.63 7.80
C GLY A 94 -24.11 8.10 7.61
N LEU A 95 -23.58 7.97 6.39
CA LEU A 95 -22.26 8.47 5.94
C LEU A 95 -21.92 9.86 6.51
N PHE A 96 -22.88 10.78 6.47
CA PHE A 96 -22.72 12.17 6.93
C PHE A 96 -23.30 12.46 8.32
N LYS A 97 -24.16 11.59 8.87
CA LYS A 97 -24.82 11.82 10.17
C LYS A 97 -23.88 11.63 11.38
N ARG A 98 -22.61 11.33 11.16
CA ARG A 98 -21.65 10.96 12.22
C ARG A 98 -20.38 11.83 12.27
N ILE A 99 -20.27 12.88 11.44
CA ILE A 99 -19.15 13.81 11.56
C ILE A 99 -19.37 14.65 12.82
N LYS A 100 -18.51 14.47 13.82
CA LYS A 100 -18.54 15.30 15.03
C LYS A 100 -17.91 16.66 14.73
N LEU A 101 -18.41 17.73 15.36
CA LEU A 101 -17.82 19.08 15.25
C LEU A 101 -16.32 19.10 15.56
N ALA A 102 -15.88 18.28 16.52
CA ALA A 102 -14.47 18.15 16.89
C ALA A 102 -13.58 17.58 15.76
N GLU A 103 -14.15 16.88 14.77
CA GLU A 103 -13.41 16.32 13.62
C GLU A 103 -13.19 17.35 12.51
N ILE A 104 -13.95 18.45 12.49
CA ILE A 104 -13.91 19.45 11.41
C ILE A 104 -12.50 20.03 11.20
N PRO A 105 -11.75 20.47 12.23
CA PRO A 105 -10.41 21.02 12.03
C PRO A 105 -9.45 20.02 11.38
N ALA A 106 -9.49 18.76 11.81
CA ALA A 106 -8.66 17.70 11.25
C ALA A 106 -9.04 17.41 9.79
N ILE A 107 -10.35 17.34 9.49
CA ILE A 107 -10.84 17.12 8.13
C ILE A 107 -10.43 18.26 7.20
N LEU A 108 -10.62 19.52 7.61
CA LEU A 108 -10.24 20.69 6.81
C LEU A 108 -8.75 20.70 6.49
N PHE A 109 -7.93 20.39 7.49
CA PHE A 109 -6.49 20.33 7.31
C PHE A 109 -6.06 19.19 6.36
N ILE A 110 -6.60 17.98 6.53
CA ILE A 110 -6.34 16.85 5.63
C ILE A 110 -6.79 17.19 4.21
N ALA A 111 -7.97 17.80 4.07
CA ALA A 111 -8.50 18.23 2.78
C ALA A 111 -7.58 19.26 2.12
N PHE A 112 -7.00 20.19 2.88
CA PHE A 112 -6.04 21.17 2.38
C PHE A 112 -4.74 20.51 1.88
N LEU A 113 -4.12 19.63 2.67
CA LEU A 113 -2.90 18.92 2.23
C LEU A 113 -3.15 18.05 1.01
N PHE A 114 -4.28 17.34 1.00
CA PHE A 114 -4.72 16.54 -0.13
C PHE A 114 -4.95 17.40 -1.37
N PHE A 115 -5.58 18.56 -1.21
CA PHE A 115 -5.81 19.51 -2.31
C PHE A 115 -4.49 19.95 -2.95
N ILE A 116 -3.47 20.27 -2.16
CA ILE A 116 -2.14 20.62 -2.68
C ILE A 116 -1.55 19.48 -3.50
N SER A 117 -1.59 18.25 -2.99
CA SER A 117 -1.08 17.07 -3.69
C SER A 117 -1.85 16.82 -5.00
N ALA A 118 -3.18 16.91 -4.95
CA ALA A 118 -4.05 16.76 -6.11
C ALA A 118 -3.81 17.83 -7.18
N TRP A 119 -3.69 19.09 -6.76
CA TRP A 119 -3.36 20.21 -7.64
C TRP A 119 -2.01 20.00 -8.31
N ARG A 120 -0.99 19.59 -7.56
CA ARG A 120 0.35 19.30 -8.11
C ARG A 120 0.32 18.18 -9.15
N CYS A 121 -0.41 17.09 -8.89
CA CYS A 121 -0.56 15.98 -9.83
C CYS A 121 -1.24 16.38 -11.14
N TYR A 122 -2.19 17.32 -11.09
CA TYR A 122 -2.95 17.76 -12.25
C TYR A 122 -2.20 18.78 -13.11
N TYR A 123 -1.51 19.75 -12.48
CA TYR A 123 -0.92 20.89 -13.19
C TYR A 123 0.56 20.76 -13.54
N TYR A 124 1.31 19.90 -12.85
CA TYR A 124 2.75 19.74 -13.07
C TYR A 124 3.11 18.31 -13.48
N PRO A 125 4.17 18.10 -14.26
CA PRO A 125 4.75 16.77 -14.46
C PRO A 125 5.47 16.29 -13.20
N SER A 126 5.64 14.97 -13.08
CA SER A 126 6.63 14.43 -12.14
C SER A 126 8.04 14.72 -12.68
N TYR A 127 8.91 15.23 -11.81
CA TYR A 127 10.32 15.47 -12.14
C TYR A 127 11.24 14.32 -11.71
N SER A 128 10.68 13.19 -11.27
CA SER A 128 11.50 12.06 -10.83
C SER A 128 12.19 11.39 -12.02
N ARG A 129 13.52 11.24 -11.95
CA ARG A 129 14.33 10.52 -12.95
C ARG A 129 13.75 9.15 -13.27
N ASP A 130 13.32 8.43 -12.24
CA ASP A 130 12.74 7.09 -12.34
C ASP A 130 11.48 7.02 -13.18
N LEU A 131 10.72 8.11 -13.26
CA LEU A 131 9.52 8.19 -14.08
C LEU A 131 9.84 8.66 -15.50
N LEU A 132 10.68 9.69 -15.61
CA LEU A 132 11.05 10.32 -16.89
C LEU A 132 11.93 9.42 -17.77
N SER A 133 12.62 8.44 -17.19
CA SER A 133 13.41 7.44 -17.92
C SER A 133 12.75 6.05 -17.96
N GLY A 134 11.46 5.98 -17.66
CA GLY A 134 10.72 4.71 -17.66
C GLY A 134 9.22 4.93 -17.86
N PRO A 135 8.37 4.76 -16.84
CA PRO A 135 6.93 4.60 -17.04
C PRO A 135 6.20 5.72 -17.78
N GLU A 136 6.57 6.98 -17.59
CA GLU A 136 5.88 8.10 -18.26
C GLU A 136 6.15 8.09 -19.77
N VAL A 137 7.42 7.85 -20.15
CA VAL A 137 7.83 7.84 -21.54
C VAL A 137 7.33 6.59 -22.24
N ILE A 138 7.42 5.42 -21.61
CA ILE A 138 6.84 4.18 -22.15
C ILE A 138 5.34 4.37 -22.42
N ALA A 139 4.61 4.98 -21.47
CA ALA A 139 3.19 5.24 -21.65
C ALA A 139 2.89 6.28 -22.75
N GLU A 140 3.71 7.32 -22.89
CA GLU A 140 3.56 8.34 -23.94
C GLU A 140 3.70 7.72 -25.34
N TYR A 141 4.75 6.91 -25.56
CA TYR A 141 4.93 6.21 -26.83
C TYR A 141 3.86 5.14 -27.05
N ALA A 142 3.46 4.42 -26.00
CA ALA A 142 2.42 3.39 -26.12
C ALA A 142 1.05 3.97 -26.49
N VAL A 143 0.73 5.19 -26.02
CA VAL A 143 -0.51 5.88 -26.38
C VAL A 143 -0.48 6.39 -27.82
N ARG A 144 0.69 6.85 -28.30
CA ARG A 144 0.85 7.33 -29.68
C ARG A 144 0.88 6.20 -30.72
N GLU A 145 1.50 5.08 -30.37
CA GLU A 145 1.69 3.94 -31.27
C GLU A 145 0.66 2.83 -31.08
N HIS A 146 -0.24 2.95 -30.10
CA HIS A 146 -1.27 1.96 -29.77
C HIS A 146 -0.72 0.57 -29.38
N LYS A 147 0.52 0.49 -28.91
CA LYS A 147 1.18 -0.78 -28.52
C LYS A 147 2.21 -0.59 -27.41
N ILE A 148 2.44 -1.62 -26.59
CA ILE A 148 3.39 -1.52 -25.46
C ILE A 148 4.85 -1.69 -25.92
N ASP A 149 5.08 -2.54 -26.91
CA ASP A 149 6.34 -2.78 -27.62
C ASP A 149 6.57 -1.69 -28.68
N ASN A 150 6.82 -0.49 -28.19
CA ASN A 150 6.90 0.73 -28.98
C ASN A 150 8.34 1.11 -29.37
N SER A 151 8.47 2.16 -30.17
CA SER A 151 9.76 2.64 -30.68
C SER A 151 10.74 3.13 -29.61
N LEU A 152 10.32 3.38 -28.36
CA LEU A 152 11.25 3.75 -27.27
C LEU A 152 12.36 2.72 -27.10
N PHE A 153 12.03 1.44 -27.29
CA PHE A 153 12.97 0.34 -27.12
C PHE A 153 14.01 0.21 -28.22
N THR A 154 13.94 1.02 -29.29
CA THR A 154 15.00 1.06 -30.31
C THR A 154 16.17 1.98 -29.93
N VAL A 155 16.03 2.75 -28.85
CA VAL A 155 17.10 3.63 -28.33
C VAL A 155 17.90 2.88 -27.25
N ASN A 156 19.20 3.15 -27.14
CA ASN A 156 20.03 2.55 -26.09
C ASN A 156 19.49 2.94 -24.69
N MET A 157 19.00 1.95 -23.95
CA MET A 157 18.50 2.07 -22.58
C MET A 157 19.39 1.39 -21.53
N GLU A 158 20.64 1.02 -21.86
CA GLU A 158 21.58 0.37 -20.92
C GLU A 158 21.91 1.24 -19.70
N SER A 159 21.74 2.56 -19.81
CA SER A 159 21.98 3.52 -18.72
C SER A 159 20.87 3.56 -17.66
N THR A 160 19.77 2.84 -17.84
CA THR A 160 18.62 2.82 -16.94
C THR A 160 18.06 1.40 -16.78
N ASN A 161 17.54 1.09 -15.58
CA ASN A 161 16.82 -0.15 -15.30
C ASN A 161 15.31 0.08 -15.13
N ASN A 162 14.83 1.29 -15.45
CA ASN A 162 13.45 1.70 -15.17
C ASN A 162 12.40 1.03 -16.07
N GLN A 163 12.82 0.46 -17.21
CA GLN A 163 12.02 -0.35 -18.12
C GLN A 163 11.62 -1.72 -17.54
N PHE A 164 12.40 -2.25 -16.60
CA PHE A 164 12.12 -3.53 -15.94
C PHE A 164 11.20 -3.40 -14.73
N LYS A 165 10.78 -2.17 -14.41
CA LYS A 165 9.86 -1.94 -13.29
C LYS A 165 8.47 -2.47 -13.65
N SER A 166 7.69 -2.75 -12.61
CA SER A 166 6.35 -3.30 -12.74
C SER A 166 5.47 -2.52 -13.73
N PRO A 167 4.63 -3.22 -14.52
CA PRO A 167 3.72 -2.54 -15.43
C PRO A 167 2.58 -1.80 -14.71
N PHE A 168 2.44 -1.91 -13.38
CA PHE A 168 1.41 -1.21 -12.60
C PHE A 168 1.34 0.29 -12.89
N ILE A 169 2.49 0.98 -12.87
CA ILE A 169 2.50 2.43 -13.15
C ILE A 169 2.23 2.66 -14.62
N ILE A 170 2.84 1.88 -15.52
CA ILE A 170 2.73 2.05 -16.96
C ILE A 170 1.25 1.96 -17.40
N THR A 171 0.53 0.93 -16.95
CA THR A 171 -0.89 0.76 -17.32
C THR A 171 -1.77 1.87 -16.78
N LEU A 172 -1.49 2.39 -15.58
CA LEU A 172 -2.20 3.55 -15.02
C LEU A 172 -1.87 4.85 -15.76
N GLN A 173 -0.61 5.08 -16.13
CA GLN A 173 -0.23 6.24 -16.95
C GLN A 173 -0.93 6.20 -18.30
N MET A 174 -0.94 5.04 -18.97
CA MET A 174 -1.63 4.84 -20.24
C MET A 174 -3.13 5.10 -20.12
N LEU A 175 -3.78 4.55 -19.09
CA LEU A 175 -5.22 4.73 -18.87
C LEU A 175 -5.60 6.22 -18.80
N TYR A 176 -4.85 6.99 -18.01
CA TYR A 176 -5.13 8.41 -17.84
C TYR A 176 -4.72 9.24 -19.06
N LYS A 177 -3.63 8.89 -19.76
CA LYS A 177 -3.29 9.55 -21.04
C LYS A 177 -4.35 9.29 -22.12
N PHE A 178 -4.85 8.06 -22.28
CA PHE A 178 -5.97 7.77 -23.19
C PHE A 178 -7.27 8.47 -22.79
N ALA A 179 -7.45 8.79 -21.50
CA ALA A 179 -8.58 9.59 -21.03
C ALA A 179 -8.50 11.08 -21.46
N GLY A 180 -7.33 11.54 -21.91
CA GLY A 180 -7.07 12.89 -22.41
C GLY A 180 -6.21 13.76 -21.48
N PHE A 181 -5.65 13.20 -20.40
CA PHE A 181 -4.82 13.98 -19.51
C PHE A 181 -3.41 14.18 -20.07
N LYS A 182 -2.88 15.39 -19.88
CA LYS A 182 -1.49 15.73 -20.20
C LYS A 182 -0.50 14.92 -19.36
N PHE A 183 -0.80 14.73 -18.07
CA PHE A 183 0.02 13.96 -17.14
C PHE A 183 -0.80 12.77 -16.63
N GLY A 184 -0.26 11.55 -16.74
CA GLY A 184 -1.01 10.39 -16.27
C GLY A 184 -0.98 10.21 -14.74
N GLN A 185 -0.30 11.06 -13.97
CA GLN A 185 -0.19 10.95 -12.49
C GLN A 185 -1.51 10.94 -11.72
N VAL A 186 -2.59 11.38 -12.36
CA VAL A 186 -3.83 11.77 -11.68
C VAL A 186 -4.44 10.59 -10.89
N TRP A 187 -4.15 9.34 -11.25
CA TRP A 187 -4.52 8.16 -10.45
C TRP A 187 -3.98 8.17 -9.02
N LEU A 188 -2.83 8.82 -8.77
CA LEU A 188 -2.18 8.86 -7.45
C LEU A 188 -3.09 9.53 -6.42
N ILE A 189 -3.90 10.50 -6.86
CA ILE A 189 -4.89 11.20 -6.04
C ILE A 189 -5.86 10.21 -5.41
N SER A 190 -6.35 9.24 -6.17
CA SER A 190 -7.27 8.21 -5.68
C SER A 190 -6.62 7.32 -4.63
N ILE A 191 -5.34 6.95 -4.81
CA ILE A 191 -4.59 6.14 -3.84
C ILE A 191 -4.35 6.93 -2.55
N VAL A 192 -3.89 8.18 -2.63
CA VAL A 192 -3.66 9.03 -1.47
C VAL A 192 -4.97 9.24 -0.70
N LEU A 193 -6.06 9.58 -1.39
CA LEU A 193 -7.37 9.77 -0.76
C LEU A 193 -7.84 8.49 -0.06
N GLY A 194 -7.83 7.37 -0.78
CA GLY A 194 -8.21 6.07 -0.25
C GLY A 194 -7.37 5.67 0.96
N PHE A 195 -6.06 5.94 0.92
CA PHE A 195 -5.17 5.60 2.01
C PHE A 195 -5.35 6.47 3.26
N LEU A 196 -5.46 7.79 3.10
CA LEU A 196 -5.70 8.70 4.23
C LEU A 196 -7.05 8.43 4.89
N MET A 197 -8.08 8.16 4.09
CA MET A 197 -9.38 7.72 4.59
C MET A 197 -9.27 6.40 5.35
N PHE A 198 -8.52 5.42 4.81
CA PHE A 198 -8.27 4.15 5.48
C PHE A 198 -7.55 4.34 6.82
N LEU A 199 -6.44 5.07 6.84
CA LEU A 199 -5.64 5.31 8.05
C LEU A 199 -6.46 6.01 9.13
N TYR A 200 -7.19 7.07 8.76
CA TYR A 200 -8.07 7.77 9.69
C TYR A 200 -9.11 6.83 10.31
N GLN A 201 -9.80 6.04 9.49
CA GLN A 201 -10.82 5.11 9.97
C GLN A 201 -10.24 3.95 10.78
N ALA A 202 -9.04 3.47 10.43
CA ALA A 202 -8.32 2.44 11.16
C ALA A 202 -7.93 2.93 12.57
N LEU A 203 -7.47 4.18 12.69
CA LEU A 203 -7.17 4.83 13.97
C LEU A 203 -8.45 5.11 14.77
N ALA A 204 -9.43 5.79 14.18
CA ALA A 204 -10.70 6.17 14.81
C ALA A 204 -11.61 4.96 15.16
N ARG A 205 -11.18 3.73 14.85
CA ARG A 205 -11.79 2.52 15.41
C ARG A 205 -11.42 2.27 16.86
N ASN A 206 -10.24 2.70 17.29
CA ASN A 206 -9.70 2.37 18.60
C ASN A 206 -9.39 3.59 19.48
N ILE A 207 -9.19 4.77 18.89
CA ILE A 207 -8.90 6.02 19.59
C ILE A 207 -9.90 7.12 19.20
N HIS A 208 -9.91 8.22 19.97
CA HIS A 208 -10.81 9.35 19.73
C HIS A 208 -10.57 9.94 18.33
N PRO A 209 -11.61 10.29 17.55
CA PRO A 209 -11.45 10.81 16.18
C PRO A 209 -10.54 12.04 16.06
N VAL A 210 -10.58 12.94 17.05
CA VAL A 210 -9.66 14.10 17.11
C VAL A 210 -8.20 13.64 17.20
N LEU A 211 -7.90 12.68 18.07
CA LEU A 211 -6.55 12.13 18.21
C LEU A 211 -6.12 11.40 16.93
N ALA A 212 -7.03 10.67 16.29
CA ALA A 212 -6.77 10.04 14.99
C ALA A 212 -6.40 11.10 13.93
N GLY A 213 -7.12 12.22 13.88
CA GLY A 213 -6.84 13.34 13.01
C GLY A 213 -5.48 13.99 13.27
N VAL A 214 -5.14 14.24 14.54
CA VAL A 214 -3.84 14.82 14.95
C VAL A 214 -2.70 13.87 14.60
N LEU A 215 -2.83 12.57 14.86
CA LEU A 215 -1.77 11.61 14.52
C LEU A 215 -1.59 11.47 13.01
N LEU A 216 -2.68 11.48 12.25
CA LEU A 216 -2.62 11.47 10.79
C LEU A 216 -1.99 12.76 10.25
N PHE A 217 -2.25 13.91 10.88
CA PHE A 217 -1.56 15.15 10.57
C PHE A 217 -0.05 15.03 10.78
N TRP A 218 0.38 14.56 11.96
CA TRP A 218 1.79 14.32 12.25
C TRP A 218 2.45 13.37 11.26
N PHE A 219 1.72 12.33 10.82
CA PHE A 219 2.18 11.42 9.77
C PHE A 219 2.35 12.13 8.42
N MET A 220 1.45 13.05 8.07
CA MET A 220 1.58 13.86 6.85
C MET A 220 2.64 14.96 6.96
N CYS A 221 3.14 15.26 8.16
CA CYS A 221 4.30 16.13 8.35
C CYS A 221 5.64 15.43 8.12
N ILE A 222 5.65 14.12 7.88
CA ILE A 222 6.86 13.38 7.47
C ILE A 222 7.24 13.85 6.05
N PRO A 223 8.37 14.56 5.85
CA PRO A 223 8.69 15.22 4.58
C PRO A 223 8.66 14.28 3.38
N GLU A 224 9.33 13.12 3.49
CA GLU A 224 9.40 12.13 2.41
C GLU A 224 8.03 11.49 2.12
N MET A 225 7.24 11.14 3.13
CA MET A 225 5.91 10.55 2.92
C MET A 225 4.95 11.54 2.25
N TYR A 226 5.01 12.82 2.63
CA TYR A 226 4.18 13.84 2.01
C TYR A 226 4.59 14.15 0.58
N ALA A 227 5.90 14.29 0.31
CA ALA A 227 6.41 14.55 -1.04
C ALA A 227 5.94 13.47 -2.03
N TYR A 228 5.88 12.22 -1.60
CA TYR A 228 5.46 11.10 -2.45
C TYR A 228 3.95 10.98 -2.63
N SER A 229 3.14 11.81 -1.95
CA SER A 229 1.71 11.94 -2.26
C SER A 229 1.45 12.61 -3.61
N PHE A 230 2.46 13.28 -4.19
CA PHE A 230 2.37 13.92 -5.50
C PHE A 230 3.57 13.64 -6.41
N MET A 231 4.55 12.84 -5.96
CA MET A 231 5.60 12.30 -6.82
C MET A 231 5.23 10.86 -7.20
N ILE A 232 5.04 10.59 -8.49
CA ILE A 232 4.73 9.24 -8.96
C ILE A 232 5.93 8.32 -8.75
N LEU A 233 5.89 7.55 -7.66
CA LEU A 233 6.89 6.55 -7.33
C LEU A 233 6.18 5.27 -6.88
N PHE A 234 6.76 4.13 -7.26
CA PHE A 234 6.25 2.80 -6.92
C PHE A 234 6.17 2.60 -5.40
N ASP A 235 7.06 3.26 -4.67
CA ASP A 235 7.29 3.09 -3.25
C ASP A 235 6.10 3.49 -2.40
N TYR A 236 5.46 4.62 -2.71
CA TYR A 236 4.29 5.08 -1.95
C TYR A 236 3.11 4.14 -2.14
N SER A 237 2.75 3.85 -3.39
CA SER A 237 1.65 2.92 -3.68
C SER A 237 1.93 1.56 -3.04
N ASN A 238 3.13 1.03 -3.21
CA ASN A 238 3.53 -0.23 -2.59
C ASN A 238 3.42 -0.19 -1.05
N ALA A 239 3.83 0.89 -0.39
CA ALA A 239 3.65 1.07 1.06
C ALA A 239 2.17 1.12 1.47
N VAL A 240 1.30 1.75 0.67
CA VAL A 240 -0.16 1.78 0.89
C VAL A 240 -0.72 0.36 0.89
N TYR A 241 -0.54 -0.40 -0.20
CA TYR A 241 -1.13 -1.75 -0.27
C TYR A 241 -0.51 -2.70 0.75
N PHE A 242 0.80 -2.59 1.00
CA PHE A 242 1.49 -3.40 2.00
C PHE A 242 0.96 -3.14 3.41
N SER A 243 0.83 -1.87 3.81
CA SER A 243 0.35 -1.52 5.16
C SER A 243 -1.11 -1.91 5.38
N VAL A 244 -1.97 -1.77 4.36
CA VAL A 244 -3.34 -2.29 4.40
C VAL A 244 -3.35 -3.81 4.53
N ALA A 245 -2.48 -4.51 3.80
CA ALA A 245 -2.34 -5.97 3.92
C ALA A 245 -1.98 -6.38 5.34
N VAL A 246 -0.96 -5.74 5.94
CA VAL A 246 -0.53 -6.00 7.32
C VAL A 246 -1.64 -5.69 8.32
N TYR A 247 -2.37 -4.58 8.15
CA TYR A 247 -3.49 -4.25 9.01
C TYR A 247 -4.56 -5.34 9.01
N LEU A 248 -4.96 -5.81 7.83
CA LEU A 248 -5.96 -6.87 7.70
C LEU A 248 -5.46 -8.19 8.29
N LEU A 249 -4.17 -8.50 8.11
CA LEU A 249 -3.52 -9.66 8.72
C LEU A 249 -3.54 -9.59 10.24
N LEU A 250 -3.23 -8.43 10.84
CA LEU A 250 -3.19 -8.27 12.29
C LEU A 250 -4.59 -8.21 12.93
N ASP A 251 -5.57 -7.63 12.24
CA ASP A 251 -6.96 -7.48 12.71
C ASP A 251 -7.84 -8.70 12.33
N HIS A 252 -7.25 -9.80 11.83
CA HIS A 252 -7.98 -10.99 11.35
C HIS A 252 -8.88 -11.62 12.41
N GLY A 253 -8.61 -11.42 13.70
CA GLY A 253 -9.44 -11.93 14.79
C GLY A 253 -10.90 -11.46 14.77
N ARG A 254 -11.23 -10.39 14.01
CA ARG A 254 -12.61 -9.86 13.92
C ARG A 254 -13.48 -10.58 12.90
N GLU A 255 -12.92 -10.90 11.74
CA GLU A 255 -13.66 -11.46 10.58
C GLU A 255 -13.10 -12.82 10.13
N GLY A 256 -12.16 -13.37 10.91
CA GLY A 256 -11.50 -14.65 10.68
C GLY A 256 -10.77 -14.70 9.33
N ASN A 257 -10.94 -15.82 8.64
CA ASN A 257 -10.25 -16.10 7.38
C ASN A 257 -10.55 -15.07 6.27
N ARG A 258 -11.67 -14.34 6.31
CA ARG A 258 -12.02 -13.36 5.28
C ARG A 258 -11.00 -12.22 5.21
N TYR A 259 -10.50 -11.77 6.36
CA TYR A 259 -9.44 -10.76 6.43
C TYR A 259 -8.09 -11.32 5.96
N ILE A 260 -7.81 -12.60 6.20
CA ILE A 260 -6.60 -13.27 5.69
C ILE A 260 -6.63 -13.32 4.15
N PHE A 261 -7.75 -13.72 3.55
CA PHE A 261 -7.88 -13.73 2.10
C PHE A 261 -7.77 -12.33 1.50
N LEU A 262 -8.40 -11.32 2.11
CA LEU A 262 -8.28 -9.95 1.63
C LEU A 262 -6.85 -9.43 1.80
N SER A 263 -6.18 -9.74 2.92
CA SER A 263 -4.77 -9.42 3.14
C SER A 263 -3.88 -10.04 2.06
N ALA A 264 -4.11 -11.30 1.72
CA ALA A 264 -3.39 -11.99 0.64
C ALA A 264 -3.51 -11.25 -0.70
N ILE A 265 -4.72 -10.75 -1.04
CA ILE A 265 -4.93 -9.92 -2.23
C ILE A 265 -4.11 -8.63 -2.14
N PHE A 266 -4.15 -7.91 -1.02
CA PHE A 266 -3.38 -6.67 -0.86
C PHE A 266 -1.85 -6.92 -0.89
N PHE A 267 -1.36 -8.04 -0.35
CA PHE A 267 0.05 -8.43 -0.49
C PHE A 267 0.42 -8.76 -1.94
N ALA A 268 -0.49 -9.41 -2.67
CA ALA A 268 -0.29 -9.68 -4.08
C ALA A 268 -0.24 -8.38 -4.88
N LEU A 269 -1.14 -7.42 -4.61
CA LEU A 269 -1.12 -6.09 -5.22
C LEU A 269 0.12 -5.28 -4.81
N ALA A 270 0.61 -5.42 -3.58
CA ALA A 270 1.87 -4.81 -3.17
C ALA A 270 3.04 -5.40 -3.98
N THR A 271 3.07 -6.73 -4.15
CA THR A 271 4.04 -7.44 -4.99
C THR A 271 3.92 -7.07 -6.47
N TYR A 272 2.70 -6.84 -6.94
CA TYR A 272 2.45 -6.32 -8.28
C TYR A 272 3.17 -5.00 -8.47
N ILE A 273 3.05 -4.07 -7.54
CA ILE A 273 3.66 -2.74 -7.65
C ILE A 273 5.19 -2.80 -7.54
N ARG A 274 5.70 -3.61 -6.58
CA ARG A 274 7.13 -3.83 -6.37
C ARG A 274 7.40 -5.30 -6.07
N THR A 275 8.14 -5.94 -6.96
CA THR A 275 8.42 -7.38 -6.91
C THR A 275 9.25 -7.78 -5.68
N GLU A 276 10.10 -6.88 -5.17
CA GLU A 276 10.93 -7.14 -3.99
C GLU A 276 10.10 -7.33 -2.71
N THR A 277 8.83 -6.88 -2.71
CA THR A 277 7.88 -7.12 -1.62
C THR A 277 7.66 -8.61 -1.36
N LEU A 278 7.86 -9.45 -2.37
CA LEU A 278 7.76 -10.91 -2.24
C LEU A 278 8.71 -11.45 -1.15
N VAL A 279 9.88 -10.83 -0.97
CA VAL A 279 10.86 -11.22 0.05
C VAL A 279 10.40 -10.80 1.45
N LEU A 280 9.61 -9.72 1.58
CA LEU A 280 9.13 -9.21 2.87
C LEU A 280 7.95 -10.02 3.43
N ILE A 281 7.14 -10.63 2.55
CA ILE A 281 5.95 -11.40 2.95
C ILE A 281 6.30 -12.60 3.85
N PRO A 282 7.34 -13.42 3.56
CA PRO A 282 7.78 -14.48 4.45
C PRO A 282 8.12 -14.02 5.87
N PHE A 283 8.72 -12.85 6.06
CA PHE A 283 9.02 -12.32 7.40
C PHE A 283 7.74 -12.02 8.18
N LEU A 284 6.73 -11.48 7.51
CA LEU A 284 5.40 -11.26 8.10
C LEU A 284 4.63 -12.57 8.31
N GLY A 285 4.82 -13.56 7.43
CA GLY A 285 4.31 -14.92 7.58
C GLY A 285 4.93 -15.64 8.78
N ALA A 286 6.24 -15.49 8.99
CA ALA A 286 6.97 -16.02 10.14
C ALA A 286 6.50 -15.34 11.44
N PHE A 287 6.31 -14.02 11.42
CA PHE A 287 5.66 -13.31 12.52
C PHE A 287 4.28 -13.86 12.83
N TYR A 288 3.43 -14.00 11.81
CA TYR A 288 2.08 -14.52 11.98
C TYR A 288 2.12 -15.92 12.59
N PHE A 289 3.03 -16.76 12.09
CA PHE A 289 3.26 -18.11 12.58
C PHE A 289 3.65 -18.13 14.07
N ILE A 290 4.64 -17.34 14.46
CA ILE A 290 5.07 -17.23 15.87
C ILE A 290 3.91 -16.73 16.75
N SER A 291 3.19 -15.70 16.30
CA SER A 291 2.10 -15.10 17.06
C SER A 291 0.92 -16.06 17.26
N ALA A 292 0.58 -16.85 16.24
CA ALA A 292 -0.48 -17.84 16.29
C ALA A 292 -0.12 -18.99 17.25
N LEU A 293 1.12 -19.50 17.17
CA LEU A 293 1.60 -20.54 18.08
C LEU A 293 1.64 -20.09 19.53
N TRP A 294 2.09 -18.86 19.81
CA TRP A 294 2.09 -18.31 21.17
C TRP A 294 0.70 -18.17 21.76
N SER A 295 -0.31 -17.92 20.91
CA SER A 295 -1.69 -17.81 21.36
C SER A 295 -2.33 -19.17 21.70
N LYS A 296 -1.72 -20.30 21.27
CA LYS A 296 -2.27 -21.66 21.37
C LYS A 296 -3.69 -21.84 20.81
N LYS A 297 -4.17 -20.89 20.00
CA LYS A 297 -5.52 -20.90 19.44
C LYS A 297 -5.65 -21.76 18.19
N ASP A 298 -4.55 -21.91 17.44
CA ASP A 298 -4.54 -22.58 16.14
C ASP A 298 -3.55 -23.75 16.10
N THR A 299 -3.87 -24.75 15.28
CA THR A 299 -2.98 -25.87 14.98
C THR A 299 -1.91 -25.45 13.97
N TRP A 300 -0.71 -26.03 14.06
CA TRP A 300 0.40 -25.75 13.14
C TRP A 300 0.00 -25.86 11.66
N ALA A 301 -0.82 -26.87 11.32
CA ALA A 301 -1.30 -27.09 9.95
C ALA A 301 -2.21 -25.94 9.45
N ASN A 302 -3.08 -25.40 10.31
CA ASN A 302 -3.92 -24.27 9.96
C ASN A 302 -3.11 -22.99 9.76
N VAL A 303 -2.11 -22.77 10.61
CA VAL A 303 -1.22 -21.61 10.50
C VAL A 303 -0.39 -21.69 9.21
N LEU A 304 0.20 -22.84 8.87
CA LEU A 304 0.90 -23.03 7.60
C LEU A 304 -0.01 -22.81 6.40
N LYS A 305 -1.26 -23.31 6.46
CA LYS A 305 -2.26 -23.07 5.41
C LYS A 305 -2.53 -21.58 5.23
N GLN A 306 -2.65 -20.81 6.32
CA GLN A 306 -2.88 -19.36 6.26
C GLN A 306 -1.66 -18.60 5.71
N VAL A 307 -0.45 -18.98 6.12
CA VAL A 307 0.80 -18.42 5.53
C VAL A 307 0.87 -18.71 4.03
N ALA A 308 0.54 -19.94 3.61
CA ALA A 308 0.49 -20.30 2.20
C ALA A 308 -0.57 -19.49 1.42
N ILE A 309 -1.76 -19.28 1.98
CA ILE A 309 -2.82 -18.44 1.38
C ILE A 309 -2.31 -17.01 1.16
N ILE A 310 -1.50 -16.46 2.06
CA ILE A 310 -0.92 -15.12 1.93
C ILE A 310 0.15 -15.08 0.82
N MET A 311 0.98 -16.11 0.73
CA MET A 311 2.10 -16.15 -0.21
C MET A 311 1.67 -16.45 -1.65
N VAL A 312 0.79 -17.44 -1.88
CA VAL A 312 0.48 -17.97 -3.21
C VAL A 312 0.04 -16.87 -4.20
N PRO A 313 -0.92 -15.98 -3.89
CA PRO A 313 -1.32 -14.92 -4.80
C PRO A 313 -0.17 -13.97 -5.17
N SER A 314 0.73 -13.69 -4.22
CA SER A 314 1.89 -12.83 -4.43
C SER A 314 2.91 -13.46 -5.35
N VAL A 315 3.17 -14.76 -5.19
CA VAL A 315 4.03 -15.55 -6.09
C VAL A 315 3.45 -15.60 -7.49
N LEU A 316 2.14 -15.84 -7.64
CA LEU A 316 1.48 -15.86 -8.94
C LEU A 316 1.59 -14.51 -9.67
N ILE A 317 1.36 -13.40 -8.96
CA ILE A 317 1.54 -12.06 -9.52
C ILE A 317 2.99 -11.80 -9.92
N TYR A 318 3.95 -12.25 -9.11
CA TYR A 318 5.36 -12.15 -9.46
C TYR A 318 5.68 -12.89 -10.77
N PHE A 319 5.15 -14.11 -10.97
CA PHE A 319 5.32 -14.84 -12.24
C PHE A 319 4.67 -14.12 -13.42
N ILE A 320 3.44 -13.61 -13.27
CA ILE A 320 2.75 -12.87 -14.33
C ILE A 320 3.54 -11.61 -14.74
N THR A 321 4.15 -10.93 -13.78
CA THR A 321 4.78 -9.63 -14.02
C THR A 321 6.26 -9.77 -14.36
N GLY A 322 7.02 -10.47 -13.52
CA GLY A 322 8.45 -10.67 -13.67
C GLY A 322 8.84 -11.67 -14.75
N SER A 323 8.12 -12.80 -14.87
CA SER A 323 8.49 -13.85 -15.83
C SER A 323 7.71 -13.77 -17.14
N PHE A 324 6.43 -13.43 -17.10
CA PHE A 324 5.61 -13.40 -18.31
C PHE A 324 5.67 -12.03 -19.00
N TYR A 325 5.32 -10.95 -18.31
CA TYR A 325 5.32 -9.61 -18.92
C TYR A 325 6.73 -9.16 -19.36
N LEU A 326 7.73 -9.18 -18.47
CA LEU A 326 9.07 -8.70 -18.83
C LEU A 326 9.67 -9.49 -20.01
N ASN A 327 9.65 -10.82 -19.96
CA ASN A 327 10.29 -11.65 -20.99
C ASN A 327 9.59 -11.60 -22.37
N ASN A 328 8.29 -11.27 -22.44
CA ASN A 328 7.54 -11.27 -23.70
C ASN A 328 7.33 -9.88 -24.29
N TYR A 329 7.43 -8.81 -23.48
CA TYR A 329 7.08 -7.45 -23.89
C TYR A 329 8.20 -6.43 -23.71
N ILE A 330 9.25 -6.76 -22.95
CA ILE A 330 10.43 -5.91 -22.79
C ILE A 330 11.59 -6.59 -23.54
N PRO A 331 12.18 -5.94 -24.56
CA PRO A 331 13.15 -6.58 -25.47
C PRO A 331 14.55 -6.80 -24.90
N GLN A 332 14.78 -6.52 -23.61
CA GLN A 332 16.05 -6.76 -22.94
C GLN A 332 15.91 -7.85 -21.87
N GLU A 333 16.89 -8.74 -21.77
CA GLU A 333 16.92 -9.77 -20.72
C GLU A 333 17.25 -9.14 -19.37
N TYR A 334 16.39 -9.39 -18.38
CA TYR A 334 16.62 -8.96 -17.01
C TYR A 334 17.38 -10.05 -16.24
N ASP A 335 18.71 -9.95 -16.16
CA ASP A 335 19.53 -10.89 -15.40
C ASP A 335 19.73 -10.47 -13.94
N ILE A 336 19.08 -11.19 -13.02
CA ILE A 336 19.19 -10.99 -11.57
C ILE A 336 20.41 -11.72 -11.00
N SER A 337 20.93 -12.74 -11.70
CA SER A 337 21.96 -13.64 -11.16
C SER A 337 23.29 -12.92 -10.88
N GLY A 338 23.62 -11.90 -11.68
CA GLY A 338 24.76 -11.02 -11.46
C GLY A 338 24.59 -10.02 -10.32
N LEU A 339 23.36 -9.77 -9.86
CA LEU A 339 23.01 -8.76 -8.85
C LEU A 339 22.86 -9.34 -7.43
N MET A 340 22.81 -10.67 -7.31
CA MET A 340 22.67 -11.36 -6.02
C MET A 340 24.01 -11.48 -5.30
N ASN A 341 23.96 -11.42 -3.97
CA ASN A 341 25.13 -11.72 -3.15
C ASN A 341 25.60 -13.17 -3.37
N LYS A 342 26.83 -13.32 -3.87
CA LYS A 342 27.45 -14.62 -4.17
C LYS A 342 27.83 -15.40 -2.92
N ASN A 343 28.01 -14.71 -1.77
CA ASN A 343 28.47 -15.29 -0.52
C ASN A 343 27.34 -15.32 0.52
N LEU A 344 26.31 -16.15 0.27
CA LEU A 344 25.14 -16.28 1.16
C LEU A 344 25.45 -16.87 2.56
N GLY A 345 26.69 -17.29 2.82
CA GLY A 345 27.13 -17.78 4.14
C GLY A 345 27.69 -16.69 5.06
N ASP A 346 28.08 -15.52 4.52
CA ASP A 346 28.60 -14.42 5.32
C ASP A 346 27.45 -13.49 5.74
N LEU A 347 27.07 -13.53 7.01
CA LEU A 347 26.00 -12.68 7.56
C LEU A 347 26.48 -11.28 7.97
N SER A 348 27.77 -10.97 7.89
CA SER A 348 28.31 -9.65 8.23
C SER A 348 27.62 -8.50 7.48
N PRO A 349 27.34 -8.60 6.17
CA PRO A 349 26.66 -7.52 5.45
C PRO A 349 25.21 -7.31 5.95
N PHE A 350 24.52 -8.36 6.39
CA PHE A 350 23.18 -8.24 6.96
C PHE A 350 23.19 -7.41 8.25
N PHE A 351 24.08 -7.73 9.20
CA PHE A 351 24.17 -6.99 10.46
C PHE A 351 24.67 -5.56 10.26
N THR A 352 25.59 -5.36 9.31
CA THR A 352 26.05 -4.02 8.91
C THR A 352 24.89 -3.19 8.37
N ARG A 353 24.13 -3.72 7.40
CA ARG A 353 22.93 -3.05 6.87
C ARG A 353 21.88 -2.77 7.94
N PHE A 354 21.64 -3.73 8.83
CA PHE A 354 20.70 -3.54 9.93
C PHE A 354 21.15 -2.39 10.84
N SER A 355 22.44 -2.35 11.21
CA SER A 355 23.03 -1.28 12.02
C SER A 355 22.92 0.09 11.34
N GLU A 356 23.25 0.18 10.05
CA GLU A 356 23.16 1.41 9.25
C GLU A 356 21.72 1.97 9.18
N ILE A 357 20.71 1.09 9.03
CA ILE A 357 19.30 1.51 9.06
C ILE A 357 18.96 2.20 10.38
N PHE A 358 19.41 1.65 11.52
CA PHE A 358 19.12 2.27 12.81
C PHE A 358 19.94 3.54 13.03
N ASN A 359 21.26 3.48 12.84
CA ASN A 359 22.17 4.56 13.22
C ASN A 359 22.11 5.75 12.26
N GLU A 360 22.00 5.52 10.96
CA GLU A 360 21.98 6.61 9.97
C GLU A 360 20.56 7.03 9.59
N MET A 361 19.69 6.07 9.30
CA MET A 361 18.38 6.35 8.69
C MET A 361 17.26 6.64 9.69
N LEU A 362 17.35 6.13 10.92
CA LEU A 362 16.31 6.32 11.94
C LEU A 362 16.75 7.27 13.06
N PHE A 363 17.94 7.07 13.63
CA PHE A 363 18.45 7.88 14.74
C PHE A 363 19.43 8.98 14.33
N GLY A 364 19.98 8.92 13.12
CA GLY A 364 20.96 9.88 12.61
C GLY A 364 20.34 11.15 12.03
N GLU A 365 21.20 12.07 11.57
CA GLU A 365 20.80 13.35 10.98
C GLU A 365 19.91 13.17 9.73
N LYS A 366 20.22 12.16 8.90
CA LYS A 366 19.41 11.80 7.74
C LYS A 366 17.98 11.43 8.15
N GLY A 367 17.82 10.70 9.27
CA GLY A 367 16.50 10.32 9.78
C GLY A 367 15.63 11.53 10.15
N ALA A 368 16.20 12.51 10.85
CA ALA A 368 15.48 13.75 11.17
C ALA A 368 15.12 14.56 9.91
N MET A 369 16.02 14.61 8.92
CA MET A 369 15.77 15.30 7.65
C MET A 369 14.66 14.63 6.82
N TYR A 370 14.68 13.29 6.71
CA TYR A 370 13.76 12.55 5.87
C TYR A 370 12.40 12.30 6.52
N PHE A 371 12.41 11.99 7.81
CA PHE A 371 11.24 11.47 8.52
C PHE A 371 10.72 12.41 9.62
N GLY A 372 11.43 13.53 9.86
CA GLY A 372 11.09 14.47 10.91
C GLY A 372 11.08 13.82 12.29
N ASN A 373 10.25 14.37 13.18
CA ASN A 373 10.17 13.90 14.57
C ASN A 373 9.21 12.72 14.77
N PHE A 374 8.66 12.15 13.71
CA PHE A 374 7.62 11.12 13.82
C PHE A 374 8.15 9.82 14.44
N PHE A 375 9.38 9.42 14.11
CA PHE A 375 9.99 8.22 14.69
C PHE A 375 10.25 8.39 16.19
N TYR A 376 10.72 9.56 16.63
CA TYR A 376 10.90 9.86 18.06
C TYR A 376 9.57 9.88 18.82
N LEU A 377 8.51 10.42 18.22
CA LEU A 377 7.15 10.35 18.79
C LEU A 377 6.72 8.88 19.00
N PHE A 378 7.00 8.02 18.02
CA PHE A 378 6.75 6.59 18.15
C PHE A 378 7.49 5.97 19.34
N ILE A 379 8.79 6.24 19.48
CA ILE A 379 9.60 5.73 20.60
C ILE A 379 9.03 6.17 21.95
N ILE A 380 8.71 7.46 22.10
CA ILE A 380 8.17 8.00 23.36
C ILE A 380 6.88 7.28 23.74
N ILE A 381 5.95 7.12 22.80
CA ILE A 381 4.68 6.43 23.05
C ILE A 381 4.91 4.94 23.33
N ALA A 382 5.83 4.29 22.60
CA ALA A 382 6.15 2.88 22.80
C ALA A 382 6.76 2.60 24.18
N ILE A 383 7.67 3.47 24.65
CA ILE A 383 8.24 3.39 25.99
C ILE A 383 7.17 3.63 27.04
N ALA A 384 6.33 4.66 26.87
CA ALA A 384 5.23 4.94 27.80
C ALA A 384 4.26 3.76 27.90
N ASP A 385 3.90 3.14 26.77
CA ASP A 385 3.08 1.94 26.73
C ASP A 385 3.72 0.74 27.41
N LEU A 386 5.04 0.57 27.26
CA LEU A 386 5.78 -0.51 27.92
C LEU A 386 5.77 -0.34 29.44
N ILE A 387 6.01 0.88 29.94
CA ILE A 387 5.94 1.22 31.37
C ILE A 387 4.53 0.96 31.90
N LEU A 388 3.50 1.44 31.20
CA LEU A 388 2.11 1.20 31.58
C LEU A 388 1.78 -0.29 31.57
N TYR A 389 2.23 -1.04 30.56
CA TYR A 389 2.02 -2.48 30.47
C TYR A 389 2.59 -3.20 31.69
N PHE A 390 3.83 -2.90 32.10
CA PHE A 390 4.42 -3.51 33.30
C PHE A 390 3.70 -3.11 34.59
N TYR A 391 3.28 -1.84 34.70
CA TYR A 391 2.50 -1.37 35.83
C TYR A 391 1.16 -2.12 35.96
N TYR A 392 0.39 -2.27 34.88
CA TYR A 392 -0.88 -2.99 34.91
C TYR A 392 -0.73 -4.51 34.99
N LYS A 393 0.37 -5.05 34.45
CA LYS A 393 0.73 -6.45 34.62
C LYS A 393 0.93 -6.80 36.09
N SER A 394 1.57 -5.91 36.86
CA SER A 394 1.75 -6.06 38.30
C SER A 394 0.42 -6.12 39.07
N ILE A 395 -0.60 -5.39 38.60
CA ILE A 395 -1.91 -5.27 39.28
C ILE A 395 -2.91 -6.37 38.82
N LYS A 396 -2.44 -7.43 38.13
CA LYS A 396 -3.27 -8.54 37.54
C LYS A 396 -4.40 -8.10 36.61
N ASN A 397 -4.39 -6.85 36.16
CA ASN A 397 -5.42 -6.30 35.28
C ASN A 397 -4.82 -6.10 33.89
N VAL A 398 -4.35 -7.19 33.26
CA VAL A 398 -3.55 -7.12 32.04
C VAL A 398 -4.47 -6.99 30.82
N PRO A 399 -4.54 -5.82 30.17
CA PRO A 399 -5.20 -5.75 28.87
C PRO A 399 -4.41 -6.59 27.87
N ASP A 400 -5.10 -7.33 27.01
CA ASP A 400 -4.51 -8.01 25.86
C ASP A 400 -3.73 -6.98 25.02
N TYR A 401 -2.40 -7.01 25.11
CA TYR A 401 -1.53 -5.98 24.55
C TYR A 401 -1.32 -6.21 23.06
N ASN A 402 -2.37 -5.92 22.28
CA ASN A 402 -2.34 -5.94 20.83
C ASN A 402 -1.29 -4.98 20.23
N GLY A 403 -0.87 -3.94 20.97
CA GLY A 403 0.22 -3.05 20.58
C GLY A 403 1.54 -3.79 20.34
N PHE A 404 1.83 -4.86 21.09
CA PHE A 404 3.03 -5.66 20.89
C PHE A 404 3.10 -6.31 19.51
N ARG A 405 1.95 -6.78 18.99
CA ARG A 405 1.87 -7.40 17.64
C ARG A 405 2.27 -6.40 16.55
N TRP A 406 1.88 -5.14 16.71
CA TRP A 406 2.24 -4.07 15.78
C TRP A 406 3.72 -3.70 15.85
N VAL A 407 4.30 -3.60 17.05
CA VAL A 407 5.74 -3.38 17.23
C VAL A 407 6.53 -4.52 16.61
N LEU A 408 6.13 -5.77 16.88
CA LEU A 408 6.81 -6.95 16.36
C LEU A 408 6.67 -7.07 14.83
N ALA A 409 5.50 -6.77 14.25
CA ALA A 409 5.34 -6.72 12.80
C ALA A 409 6.21 -5.64 12.15
N SER A 410 6.32 -4.46 12.78
CA SER A 410 7.18 -3.36 12.33
C SER A 410 8.67 -3.74 12.41
N PHE A 411 9.07 -4.45 13.47
CA PHE A 411 10.42 -5.00 13.62
C PHE A 411 10.73 -6.06 12.56
N MET A 412 9.82 -6.99 12.32
CA MET A 412 9.98 -8.05 11.30
C MET A 412 10.08 -7.48 9.89
N LEU A 413 9.38 -6.38 9.63
CA LEU A 413 9.58 -5.60 8.40
C LEU A 413 11.00 -5.03 8.32
N LEU A 414 11.55 -4.42 9.37
CA LEU A 414 12.92 -3.89 9.37
C LEU A 414 13.96 -4.98 9.13
N VAL A 415 13.79 -6.13 9.79
CA VAL A 415 14.63 -7.32 9.56
C VAL A 415 14.54 -7.75 8.09
N GLY A 416 13.33 -7.81 7.53
CA GLY A 416 13.13 -8.13 6.11
C GLY A 416 13.78 -7.13 5.15
N ILE A 417 13.77 -5.83 5.48
CA ILE A 417 14.43 -4.78 4.68
C ILE A 417 15.95 -4.94 4.73
N ALA A 418 16.53 -5.19 5.91
CA ALA A 418 17.97 -5.46 6.04
C ALA A 418 18.37 -6.74 5.28
N PHE A 419 17.52 -7.77 5.34
CA PHE A 419 17.73 -9.01 4.59
C PHE A 419 17.64 -8.80 3.07
N LEU A 420 16.76 -7.90 2.62
CA LEU A 420 16.68 -7.51 1.21
C LEU A 420 18.00 -6.88 0.74
N GLY A 421 18.57 -5.95 1.51
CA GLY A 421 19.88 -5.35 1.23
C GLY A 421 21.04 -6.33 1.32
N TYR A 422 20.89 -7.41 2.09
CA TYR A 422 21.83 -8.52 2.14
C TYR A 422 21.79 -9.40 0.88
N ILE A 423 20.59 -9.70 0.37
CA ILE A 423 20.43 -10.49 -0.87
C ILE A 423 20.87 -9.67 -2.10
N LEU A 424 20.55 -8.37 -2.10
CA LEU A 424 20.81 -7.45 -3.22
C LEU A 424 21.76 -6.33 -2.77
N PRO A 425 23.10 -6.54 -2.81
CA PRO A 425 24.09 -5.59 -2.30
C PRO A 425 24.05 -4.22 -2.98
N LEU A 426 23.56 -4.16 -4.22
CA LEU A 426 23.35 -2.92 -4.99
C LEU A 426 22.24 -2.04 -4.42
N MET A 427 21.47 -2.53 -3.45
CA MET A 427 20.57 -1.71 -2.67
C MET A 427 21.36 -0.78 -1.76
N ASP A 428 21.34 0.49 -2.13
CA ASP A 428 21.93 1.57 -1.38
C ASP A 428 21.02 2.06 -0.23
N LEU A 429 21.64 2.74 0.75
CA LEU A 429 20.91 3.33 1.86
C LEU A 429 20.06 4.52 1.41
N ASP A 430 20.66 5.41 0.62
CA ASP A 430 20.11 6.74 0.31
C ASP A 430 18.97 6.72 -0.71
N HIS A 431 18.88 5.71 -1.57
CA HIS A 431 17.77 5.56 -2.51
C HIS A 431 16.86 4.39 -2.14
N THR A 432 17.36 3.16 -2.14
CA THR A 432 16.50 1.97 -2.14
C THR A 432 16.03 1.60 -0.74
N THR A 433 16.93 1.62 0.25
CA THR A 433 16.58 1.33 1.65
C THR A 433 15.69 2.42 2.23
N LYS A 434 16.01 3.70 1.97
CA LYS A 434 15.15 4.84 2.32
C LYS A 434 13.71 4.65 1.87
N ARG A 435 13.53 4.26 0.60
CA ARG A 435 12.20 4.01 0.02
C ARG A 435 11.52 2.77 0.59
N ALA A 436 12.28 1.73 0.93
CA ALA A 436 11.74 0.55 1.59
C ALA A 436 11.15 0.87 2.98
N LEU A 437 11.75 1.83 3.71
CA LEU A 437 11.24 2.32 5.00
C LEU A 437 9.87 3.01 4.90
N PHE A 438 9.37 3.35 3.71
CA PHE A 438 8.03 3.93 3.58
C PHE A 438 6.93 2.96 4.04
N LYS A 439 7.19 1.65 3.97
CA LYS A 439 6.30 0.62 4.51
C LYS A 439 6.23 0.66 6.04
N PHE A 440 7.27 1.17 6.70
CA PHE A 440 7.43 1.14 8.15
C PHE A 440 6.55 2.20 8.84
N PHE A 441 6.56 3.44 8.36
CA PHE A 441 5.85 4.55 8.99
C PHE A 441 4.33 4.37 9.12
N PRO A 442 3.59 3.84 8.12
CA PRO A 442 2.19 3.52 8.29
C PRO A 442 1.92 2.50 9.40
N LEU A 443 2.82 1.53 9.60
CA LEU A 443 2.68 0.54 10.67
C LEU A 443 2.89 1.18 12.05
N LEU A 444 3.85 2.11 12.15
CA LEU A 444 4.05 2.91 13.37
C LEU A 444 2.83 3.79 13.67
N LEU A 445 2.23 4.40 12.64
CA LEU A 445 0.99 5.16 12.81
C LEU A 445 -0.13 4.25 13.31
N LEU A 446 -0.33 3.09 12.68
CA LEU A 446 -1.38 2.14 13.06
C LEU A 446 -1.17 1.58 14.48
N TYR A 447 0.08 1.42 14.90
CA TYR A 447 0.42 1.09 16.30
C TYR A 447 -0.20 2.10 17.29
N PHE A 448 -0.24 3.39 16.99
CA PHE A 448 -0.83 4.39 17.88
C PHE A 448 -2.33 4.16 18.14
N GLY A 449 -3.07 3.61 17.18
CA GLY A 449 -4.46 3.17 17.42
C GLY A 449 -4.57 2.02 18.43
N HIS A 450 -3.49 1.27 18.63
CA HIS A 450 -3.42 0.14 19.56
C HIS A 450 -2.65 0.47 20.84
N SER A 451 -2.21 1.71 21.03
CA SER A 451 -1.48 2.13 22.21
C SER A 451 -2.36 2.16 23.47
N ILE A 452 -1.82 1.68 24.59
CA ILE A 452 -2.50 1.70 25.90
C ILE A 452 -2.70 3.15 26.36
N LEU A 453 -1.65 3.98 26.25
CA LEU A 453 -1.68 5.39 26.63
C LEU A 453 -2.77 6.15 25.88
N LEU A 454 -2.77 6.07 24.55
CA LEU A 454 -3.70 6.83 23.71
C LEU A 454 -5.16 6.38 23.87
N ARG A 455 -5.39 5.08 24.11
CA ARG A 455 -6.73 4.56 24.43
C ARG A 455 -7.25 5.09 25.76
N LYS A 456 -6.38 5.30 26.76
CA LYS A 456 -6.78 5.91 28.03
C LYS A 456 -7.08 7.39 27.92
N VAL A 457 -6.26 8.12 27.15
CA VAL A 457 -6.57 9.52 26.84
C VAL A 457 -7.92 9.61 26.11
N THR A 458 -8.19 8.70 25.17
CA THR A 458 -9.48 8.59 24.48
C THR A 458 -10.65 8.39 25.45
N GLN A 459 -10.51 7.49 26.43
CA GLN A 459 -11.56 7.25 27.42
C GLN A 459 -11.86 8.53 28.20
N LYS A 460 -10.83 9.28 28.64
CA LYS A 460 -11.00 10.56 29.34
C LYS A 460 -11.65 11.66 28.49
N LEU A 461 -11.37 11.69 27.19
CA LEU A 461 -11.95 12.68 26.25
C LEU A 461 -13.40 12.36 25.84
N SER A 462 -13.89 11.15 26.15
CA SER A 462 -15.25 10.71 25.80
C SER A 462 -16.25 10.91 26.93
N TYR A 463 -15.77 11.25 28.13
CA TYR A 463 -16.55 11.83 29.23
C TYR A 463 -16.48 13.36 29.13
#